data_AF-A0A5N5RCC5-F1
#
_entry.id   AF-A0A5N5RCC5-F1
#
_cell.length_a   1.000
_cell.length_b   1.000
_cell.length_c   1.000
_cell.angle_alpha   90.00
_cell.angle_beta   90.00
_cell.angle_gamma   90.00
#
_symmetry.space_group_name_H-M   'P 1'
#
loop_
_entity.id
_entity.type
_entity.pdbx_description
1 polymer ?
#
loop_
_entity_poly.entity_id
_entity_poly.type
_entity_poly.pdbx_seq_one_letter_code
_entity_poly.pdbx_strand_id
1 'polypeptide(L)'
;MMAIALWPFLSAALTVPVLALLYHRYNRIRFSQTLVAYGTVLYAIGLLCFTLYPMPEDAVAYCAAHHLTPQLNPLQFVGDIRTDGLSAIMQLALNVIFFLPLGFIIGRVFRWPIAAALPVAFATSLLVETLQLTGFLGLYPCSYRLFDVDDLITNTLGALLGYGAAKLFDRIVPPRTYSLTTVTRPGFLRRCITYVIDLTAVTVVAMPTAMLITIAYDSTVVRDMATWQAIPAIGHMFGHDVTINDLTMLISLLVFELVVPLLHGGRTLGGGFTHMTCETRTRSGWRRALFYAARTAVFVIVVFARLIPLACIFTFALLIFYVVKKQMPYDLLPADNEPVVADAPIRP
;
A
#
# COMPACT_ATOMS: atom_id res chain seq x y z
N MET A 1 24.53 6.16 20.45
CA MET A 1 23.60 7.26 20.76
C MET A 1 22.74 7.66 19.54
N MET A 2 23.35 8.10 18.43
CA MET A 2 22.61 8.57 17.25
C MET A 2 21.73 7.49 16.59
N ALA A 3 22.21 6.24 16.47
CA ALA A 3 21.42 5.14 15.88
C ALA A 3 20.16 4.81 16.70
N ILE A 4 20.26 4.78 18.04
CA ILE A 4 19.13 4.54 18.94
C ILE A 4 18.11 5.69 18.84
N ALA A 5 18.57 6.92 18.71
CA ALA A 5 17.70 8.09 18.55
C ALA A 5 17.01 8.14 17.17
N LEU A 6 17.71 7.75 16.09
CA LEU A 6 17.20 7.85 14.72
C LEU A 6 16.31 6.67 14.31
N TRP A 7 16.51 5.50 14.90
CA TRP A 7 15.78 4.28 14.55
C TRP A 7 14.25 4.44 14.54
N PRO A 8 13.60 5.00 15.58
CA PRO A 8 12.14 5.17 15.58
C PRO A 8 11.62 6.06 14.46
N PHE A 9 12.40 7.07 14.04
CA PHE A 9 12.05 7.99 12.96
C PHE A 9 12.24 7.34 11.59
N LEU A 10 13.32 6.60 11.40
CA LEU A 10 13.52 5.79 10.19
C LEU A 10 12.40 4.77 10.01
N SER A 11 12.00 4.10 11.11
CA SER A 11 10.86 3.18 11.10
C SER A 11 9.55 3.89 10.74
N ALA A 12 9.34 5.12 11.24
CA ALA A 12 8.15 5.90 10.89
C ALA A 12 8.12 6.24 9.40
N ALA A 13 9.24 6.69 8.84
CA ALA A 13 9.37 6.99 7.41
C ALA A 13 9.11 5.75 6.54
N LEU A 14 9.69 4.60 6.88
CA LEU A 14 9.49 3.34 6.16
C LEU A 14 8.11 2.70 6.38
N THR A 15 7.37 3.14 7.41
CA THR A 15 5.98 2.73 7.61
C THR A 15 5.03 3.41 6.61
N VAL A 16 5.34 4.61 6.12
CA VAL A 16 4.51 5.35 5.15
C VAL A 16 4.16 4.53 3.90
N PRO A 17 5.10 3.91 3.16
CA PRO A 17 4.75 3.08 2.00
C PRO A 17 3.93 1.85 2.39
N VAL A 18 4.18 1.24 3.55
CA VAL A 18 3.37 0.12 4.06
C VAL A 18 1.92 0.57 4.31
N LEU A 19 1.72 1.75 4.89
CA LEU A 19 0.38 2.32 5.09
C LEU A 19 -0.29 2.67 3.76
N ALA A 20 0.46 3.16 2.78
CA ALA A 20 -0.06 3.42 1.44
C ALA A 20 -0.56 2.12 0.77
N LEU A 21 0.19 1.01 0.90
CA LEU A 21 -0.22 -0.31 0.42
C LEU A 21 -1.43 -0.87 1.19
N LEU A 22 -1.47 -0.70 2.51
CA LEU A 22 -2.62 -1.10 3.33
C LEU A 22 -3.86 -0.26 3.02
N TYR A 23 -3.69 1.03 2.75
CA TYR A 23 -4.75 1.91 2.30
C TYR A 23 -5.25 1.47 0.93
N HIS A 24 -4.37 1.15 -0.01
CA HIS A 24 -4.76 0.59 -1.29
C HIS A 24 -5.58 -0.70 -1.10
N ARG A 25 -5.09 -1.64 -0.28
CA ARG A 25 -5.70 -2.95 -0.12
C ARG A 25 -7.02 -2.95 0.65
N TYR A 26 -7.16 -2.09 1.66
CA TYR A 26 -8.30 -2.12 2.59
C TYR A 26 -9.17 -0.85 2.54
N ASN A 27 -8.73 0.19 1.84
CA ASN A 27 -9.40 1.46 1.60
C ASN A 27 -9.98 2.13 2.86
N ARG A 28 -9.33 1.85 4.00
CA ARG A 28 -9.47 2.47 5.30
C ARG A 28 -8.16 2.17 6.04
N ILE A 29 -7.54 3.20 6.62
CA ILE A 29 -6.49 3.02 7.63
C ILE A 29 -7.14 3.25 8.99
N ARG A 30 -7.09 2.24 9.85
CA ARG A 30 -7.43 2.36 11.28
C ARG A 30 -6.16 2.62 12.07
N PHE A 31 -6.27 3.35 13.17
CA PHE A 31 -5.17 3.58 14.11
C PHE A 31 -4.49 2.27 14.55
N SER A 32 -5.26 1.20 14.78
CA SER A 32 -4.71 -0.12 15.12
C SER A 32 -3.86 -0.72 14.01
N GLN A 33 -4.21 -0.52 12.74
CA GLN A 33 -3.40 -1.01 11.61
C GLN A 33 -2.13 -0.17 11.49
N THR A 34 -2.22 1.14 11.72
CA THR A 34 -1.06 2.02 11.77
C THR A 34 -0.09 1.61 12.85
N LEU A 35 -0.59 1.35 14.06
CA LEU A 35 0.22 0.93 15.20
C LEU A 35 0.89 -0.41 14.95
N VAL A 36 0.17 -1.39 14.40
CA VAL A 36 0.74 -2.71 14.07
C VAL A 36 1.77 -2.61 12.93
N ALA A 37 1.50 -1.83 11.89
CA ALA A 37 2.44 -1.62 10.79
C ALA A 37 3.71 -0.93 11.28
N TYR A 38 3.56 0.15 12.05
CA TYR A 38 4.68 0.85 12.68
C TYR A 38 5.46 -0.07 13.60
N GLY A 39 4.79 -0.79 14.51
CA GLY A 39 5.44 -1.73 15.43
C GLY A 39 6.19 -2.86 14.71
N THR A 40 5.68 -3.32 13.57
CA THR A 40 6.34 -4.34 12.73
C THR A 40 7.61 -3.79 12.10
N VAL A 41 7.55 -2.61 11.48
CA VAL A 41 8.71 -1.97 10.85
C VAL A 41 9.73 -1.54 11.90
N LEU A 42 9.26 -1.01 13.03
CA LEU A 42 10.06 -0.69 14.21
C LEU A 42 10.85 -1.94 14.60
N TYR A 43 10.16 -3.02 14.99
CA TYR A 43 10.77 -4.29 15.35
C TYR A 43 11.80 -4.79 14.31
N ALA A 44 11.45 -4.82 13.02
CA ALA A 44 12.34 -5.34 11.99
C ALA A 44 13.66 -4.56 11.87
N ILE A 45 13.59 -3.23 11.91
CA ILE A 45 14.81 -2.40 11.88
C ILE A 45 15.55 -2.50 13.22
N GLY A 46 14.82 -2.60 14.33
CA GLY A 46 15.40 -2.71 15.67
C GLY A 46 16.15 -4.00 15.87
N LEU A 47 15.63 -5.10 15.32
CA LEU A 47 16.29 -6.40 15.28
C LEU A 47 17.68 -6.23 14.66
N LEU A 48 17.77 -5.68 13.45
CA LEU A 48 19.06 -5.44 12.78
C LEU A 48 19.94 -4.46 13.57
N CYS A 49 19.40 -3.34 14.04
CA CYS A 49 20.20 -2.34 14.76
C CYS A 49 20.81 -2.91 16.05
N PHE A 50 20.06 -3.66 16.85
CA PHE A 50 20.53 -4.14 18.15
C PHE A 50 21.38 -5.42 18.03
N THR A 51 21.12 -6.30 17.06
CA THR A 51 21.98 -7.47 16.84
C THR A 51 23.31 -7.11 16.22
N LEU A 52 23.42 -5.99 15.50
CA LEU A 52 24.69 -5.56 14.88
C LEU A 52 25.47 -4.54 15.72
N TYR A 53 24.82 -3.85 16.65
CA TYR A 53 25.48 -2.89 17.53
C TYR A 53 25.98 -3.53 18.84
N PRO A 54 27.18 -3.22 19.35
CA PRO A 54 28.10 -2.16 18.93
C PRO A 54 29.07 -2.58 17.82
N MET A 55 29.24 -1.71 16.85
CA MET A 55 30.28 -1.83 15.84
C MET A 55 31.53 -1.08 16.32
N PRO A 56 32.75 -1.59 16.07
CA PRO A 56 33.97 -0.92 16.52
C PRO A 56 34.18 0.43 15.81
N GLU A 57 34.63 1.44 16.54
CA GLU A 57 34.95 2.77 15.97
C GLU A 57 36.23 2.73 15.14
N ASP A 58 37.26 2.02 15.63
CA ASP A 58 38.47 1.69 14.88
C ASP A 58 38.48 0.19 14.56
N ALA A 59 38.05 -0.13 13.34
CA ALA A 59 37.97 -1.50 12.85
C ALA A 59 39.35 -2.19 12.78
N VAL A 60 40.41 -1.46 12.44
CA VAL A 60 41.74 -2.04 12.21
C VAL A 60 42.36 -2.40 13.56
N ALA A 61 42.32 -1.50 14.54
CA ALA A 61 42.81 -1.76 15.88
C ALA A 61 42.01 -2.90 16.55
N TYR A 62 40.68 -2.90 16.40
CA TYR A 62 39.83 -3.95 16.96
C TYR A 62 40.19 -5.33 16.38
N CYS A 63 40.30 -5.44 15.05
CA CYS A 63 40.62 -6.70 14.37
C CYS A 63 42.06 -7.16 14.59
N ALA A 64 43.01 -6.26 14.88
CA ALA A 64 44.35 -6.66 15.28
C ALA A 64 44.37 -7.30 16.68
N ALA A 65 43.47 -6.86 17.57
CA ALA A 65 43.38 -7.34 18.95
C ALA A 65 42.46 -8.57 19.11
N HIS A 66 41.44 -8.72 18.28
CA HIS A 66 40.42 -9.76 18.42
C HIS A 66 40.39 -10.71 17.22
N HIS A 67 40.39 -12.01 17.53
CA HIS A 67 40.28 -13.08 16.53
C HIS A 67 39.12 -14.00 16.94
N LEU A 68 37.91 -13.62 16.53
CA LEU A 68 36.70 -14.39 16.86
C LEU A 68 36.52 -15.54 15.87
N THR A 69 36.66 -16.77 16.34
CA THR A 69 36.36 -17.98 15.56
C THR A 69 34.90 -18.38 15.77
N PRO A 70 34.17 -18.78 14.71
CA PRO A 70 32.79 -19.24 14.84
C PRO A 70 32.64 -20.38 15.85
N GLN A 71 31.65 -20.25 16.71
CA GLN A 71 31.19 -21.29 17.60
C GLN A 71 30.19 -22.15 16.81
N LEU A 72 30.43 -23.46 16.71
CA LEU A 72 29.58 -24.38 15.94
C LEU A 72 29.01 -25.56 16.75
N ASN A 73 29.30 -25.63 18.05
CA ASN A 73 28.86 -26.72 18.93
C ASN A 73 27.47 -26.39 19.52
N PRO A 74 26.40 -27.12 19.18
CA PRO A 74 25.01 -26.81 19.59
C PRO A 74 24.71 -27.09 21.08
N LEU A 75 25.74 -27.34 21.90
CA LEU A 75 25.66 -27.61 23.32
C LEU A 75 26.65 -26.76 24.12
N GLN A 76 27.22 -25.73 23.50
CA GLN A 76 28.24 -24.89 24.14
C GLN A 76 27.67 -24.07 25.29
N PHE A 77 26.39 -23.70 25.21
CA PHE A 77 25.64 -23.06 26.28
C PHE A 77 25.74 -23.81 27.62
N VAL A 78 25.94 -25.14 27.62
CA VAL A 78 26.13 -25.90 28.86
C VAL A 78 27.48 -25.56 29.52
N GLY A 79 28.52 -25.40 28.71
CA GLY A 79 29.83 -24.93 29.17
C GLY A 79 29.80 -23.48 29.62
N ASP A 80 29.10 -22.64 28.87
CA ASP A 80 29.01 -21.20 29.15
C ASP A 80 28.18 -20.94 30.42
N ILE A 81 27.08 -21.67 30.64
CA ILE A 81 26.33 -21.60 31.91
C ILE A 81 27.19 -22.05 33.11
N ARG A 82 28.09 -23.03 32.93
CA ARG A 82 28.98 -23.46 34.01
C ARG A 82 30.06 -22.42 34.32
N THR A 83 30.48 -21.66 33.32
CA THR A 83 31.61 -20.72 33.42
C THR A 83 31.13 -19.31 33.79
N ASP A 84 30.13 -18.82 33.08
CA ASP A 84 29.60 -17.45 33.14
C ASP A 84 28.29 -17.36 33.93
N GLY A 85 27.64 -18.50 34.22
CA GLY A 85 26.51 -18.58 35.14
C GLY A 85 25.29 -17.79 34.67
N LEU A 86 24.93 -16.76 35.42
CA LEU A 86 23.72 -15.97 35.20
C LEU A 86 23.77 -15.18 33.88
N SER A 87 24.93 -14.70 33.45
CA SER A 87 25.03 -13.91 32.21
C SER A 87 24.71 -14.76 30.98
N ALA A 88 25.22 -16.01 30.93
CA ALA A 88 24.89 -16.96 29.87
C ALA A 88 23.38 -17.25 29.85
N ILE A 89 22.77 -17.53 31.01
CA ILE A 89 21.31 -17.73 31.09
C ILE A 89 20.54 -16.50 30.58
N MET A 90 20.98 -15.30 30.95
CA MET A 90 20.36 -14.06 30.48
C MET A 90 20.52 -13.87 28.97
N GLN A 91 21.67 -14.20 28.39
CA GLN A 91 21.89 -14.15 26.94
C GLN A 91 20.90 -15.06 26.21
N LEU A 92 20.82 -16.33 26.60
CA LEU A 92 19.88 -17.30 26.01
C LEU A 92 18.42 -16.80 26.15
N ALA A 93 18.04 -16.32 27.33
CA ALA A 93 16.69 -15.83 27.58
C ALA A 93 16.35 -14.57 26.76
N LEU A 94 17.29 -13.63 26.63
CA LEU A 94 17.12 -12.41 25.85
C LEU A 94 16.99 -12.72 24.36
N ASN A 95 17.76 -13.67 23.83
CA ASN A 95 17.65 -14.13 22.45
C ASN A 95 16.26 -14.71 22.14
N VAL A 96 15.74 -15.56 23.05
CA VAL A 96 14.36 -16.06 22.98
C VAL A 96 13.36 -14.90 22.99
N ILE A 97 13.45 -13.99 23.97
CA ILE A 97 12.53 -12.85 24.11
C ILE A 97 12.58 -11.95 22.87
N PHE A 98 13.76 -11.73 22.33
CA PHE A 98 13.97 -10.80 21.24
C PHE A 98 13.36 -11.30 19.93
N PHE A 99 13.27 -12.62 19.73
CA PHE A 99 12.63 -13.22 18.56
C PHE A 99 11.14 -13.56 18.75
N LEU A 100 10.58 -13.45 19.97
CA LEU A 100 9.13 -13.60 20.20
C LEU A 100 8.28 -12.73 19.25
N PRO A 101 8.57 -11.44 19.02
CA PRO A 101 7.76 -10.61 18.14
C PRO A 101 7.79 -11.07 16.69
N LEU A 102 8.91 -11.62 16.18
CA LEU A 102 8.98 -12.17 14.82
C LEU A 102 7.96 -13.28 14.63
N GLY A 103 7.95 -14.24 15.55
CA GLY A 103 6.97 -15.33 15.58
C GLY A 103 5.54 -14.84 15.63
N PHE A 104 5.28 -13.87 16.50
CA PHE A 104 3.96 -13.28 16.67
C PHE A 104 3.50 -12.57 15.39
N ILE A 105 4.36 -11.78 14.75
CA ILE A 105 4.07 -11.07 13.50
C ILE A 105 3.78 -12.07 12.37
N ILE A 106 4.58 -13.11 12.21
CA ILE A 106 4.36 -14.15 11.19
C ILE A 106 2.99 -14.83 11.39
N GLY A 107 2.69 -15.23 12.63
CA GLY A 107 1.45 -15.94 12.95
C GLY A 107 0.19 -15.06 12.92
N ARG A 108 0.29 -13.82 13.43
CA ARG A 108 -0.86 -12.93 13.68
C ARG A 108 -1.08 -11.87 12.60
N VAL A 109 0.00 -11.31 12.05
CA VAL A 109 -0.04 -10.22 11.06
C VAL A 109 -0.04 -10.79 9.65
N PHE A 110 0.96 -11.60 9.32
CA PHE A 110 1.06 -12.23 7.99
C PHE A 110 0.20 -13.48 7.83
N ARG A 111 -0.20 -14.09 8.96
CA ARG A 111 -1.06 -15.28 9.01
C ARG A 111 -0.47 -16.50 8.29
N TRP A 112 0.86 -16.60 8.26
CA TRP A 112 1.53 -17.71 7.63
C TRP A 112 1.41 -18.99 8.47
N PRO A 113 1.43 -20.18 7.84
CA PRO A 113 1.44 -21.44 8.56
C PRO A 113 2.78 -21.63 9.29
N ILE A 114 2.80 -22.48 10.33
CA ILE A 114 4.02 -22.79 11.08
C ILE A 114 5.13 -23.36 10.18
N ALA A 115 4.74 -24.08 9.12
CA ALA A 115 5.65 -24.60 8.10
C ALA A 115 6.44 -23.51 7.36
N ALA A 116 5.92 -22.27 7.32
CA ALA A 116 6.65 -21.10 6.84
C ALA A 116 7.32 -20.33 7.98
N ALA A 117 6.72 -20.31 9.18
CA ALA A 117 7.28 -19.59 10.33
C ALA A 117 8.63 -20.14 10.77
N LEU A 118 8.78 -21.46 10.84
CA LEU A 118 10.02 -22.11 11.24
C LEU A 118 11.21 -21.77 10.31
N PRO A 119 11.15 -22.02 8.99
CA PRO A 119 12.28 -21.71 8.11
C PRO A 119 12.57 -20.21 8.03
N VAL A 120 11.54 -19.34 8.11
CA VAL A 120 11.75 -17.88 8.10
C VAL A 120 12.42 -17.41 9.38
N ALA A 121 12.04 -17.95 10.55
CA ALA A 121 12.68 -17.63 11.81
C ALA A 121 14.15 -18.06 11.82
N PHE A 122 14.41 -19.31 11.41
CA PHE A 122 15.76 -19.83 11.30
C PHE A 122 16.60 -19.02 10.30
N ALA A 123 16.07 -18.74 9.11
CA ALA A 123 16.76 -17.95 8.10
C ALA A 123 17.02 -16.51 8.55
N THR A 124 16.11 -15.91 9.34
CA THR A 124 16.32 -14.57 9.91
C THR A 124 17.44 -14.59 10.94
N SER A 125 17.47 -15.61 11.82
CA SER A 125 18.57 -15.76 12.77
C SER A 125 19.90 -16.02 12.06
N LEU A 126 19.90 -16.93 11.07
CA LEU A 126 21.09 -17.23 10.28
C LEU A 126 21.59 -16.02 9.52
N LEU A 127 20.69 -15.19 8.98
CA LEU A 127 21.06 -13.93 8.33
C LEU A 127 21.78 -13.02 9.33
N VAL A 128 21.25 -12.85 10.54
CA VAL A 128 21.89 -12.03 11.58
C VAL A 128 23.30 -12.56 11.92
N GLU A 129 23.42 -13.85 12.23
CA GLU A 129 24.70 -14.46 12.56
C GLU A 129 25.69 -14.36 11.38
N THR A 130 25.23 -14.57 10.15
CA THR A 130 26.07 -14.44 8.95
C THR A 130 26.52 -13.00 8.73
N LEU A 131 25.64 -12.03 8.99
CA LEU A 131 26.01 -10.63 8.94
C LEU A 131 27.11 -10.35 9.97
N GLN A 132 27.01 -10.84 11.21
CA GLN A 132 28.08 -10.65 12.20
C GLN A 132 29.39 -11.35 11.82
N LEU A 133 29.31 -12.61 11.35
CA LEU A 133 30.44 -13.41 10.91
C LEU A 133 31.24 -12.74 9.79
N THR A 134 30.53 -12.20 8.81
CA THR A 134 31.13 -11.50 7.67
C THR A 134 31.58 -10.08 8.00
N GLY A 135 31.50 -9.66 9.28
CA GLY A 135 31.81 -8.29 9.69
C GLY A 135 30.82 -7.27 9.12
N PHE A 136 29.57 -7.68 8.90
CA PHE A 136 28.55 -7.06 8.07
C PHE A 136 29.03 -6.85 6.64
N LEU A 137 29.10 -7.96 5.90
CA LEU A 137 29.37 -8.02 4.46
C LEU A 137 30.67 -7.32 4.04
N GLY A 138 31.71 -7.42 4.87
CA GLY A 138 33.04 -6.89 4.57
C GLY A 138 33.20 -5.38 4.81
N LEU A 139 32.24 -4.71 5.45
CA LEU A 139 32.46 -3.36 5.97
C LEU A 139 33.57 -3.33 7.03
N TYR A 140 33.70 -4.41 7.79
CA TYR A 140 34.76 -4.61 8.78
C TYR A 140 35.73 -5.72 8.32
N PRO A 141 37.05 -5.59 8.56
CA PRO A 141 38.06 -6.56 8.10
C PRO A 141 37.97 -7.95 8.77
N CYS A 142 37.24 -8.06 9.88
CA CYS A 142 37.07 -9.28 10.66
C CYS A 142 35.63 -9.37 11.21
N SER A 143 35.29 -10.54 11.77
CA SER A 143 34.11 -10.71 12.62
C SER A 143 34.27 -9.86 13.88
N TYR A 144 33.36 -8.89 14.07
CA TYR A 144 33.34 -8.08 15.29
C TYR A 144 32.40 -8.63 16.37
N ARG A 145 31.61 -9.66 16.03
CA ARG A 145 30.79 -10.46 16.94
C ARG A 145 30.96 -11.94 16.67
N LEU A 146 30.72 -12.75 17.70
CA LEU A 146 30.82 -14.20 17.65
C LEU A 146 29.61 -14.76 16.90
N PHE A 147 29.85 -15.55 15.86
CA PHE A 147 28.82 -16.41 15.26
C PHE A 147 28.56 -17.57 16.21
N ASP A 148 27.32 -17.74 16.66
CA ASP A 148 26.94 -18.76 17.64
C ASP A 148 25.75 -19.61 17.18
N VAL A 149 25.95 -20.94 17.16
CA VAL A 149 24.87 -21.88 16.79
C VAL A 149 23.79 -21.95 17.89
N ASP A 150 24.15 -21.74 19.15
CA ASP A 150 23.19 -21.71 20.24
C ASP A 150 22.25 -20.50 20.14
N ASP A 151 22.72 -19.40 19.56
CA ASP A 151 21.90 -18.23 19.22
C ASP A 151 20.89 -18.54 18.11
N LEU A 152 21.27 -19.33 17.10
CA LEU A 152 20.31 -19.82 16.08
C LEU A 152 19.18 -20.64 16.72
N ILE A 153 19.51 -21.49 17.69
CA ILE A 153 18.55 -22.35 18.38
C ILE A 153 17.61 -21.49 19.24
N THR A 154 18.16 -20.60 20.07
CA THR A 154 17.37 -19.77 21.00
C THR A 154 16.50 -18.74 20.29
N ASN A 155 17.01 -18.09 19.24
CA ASN A 155 16.24 -17.17 18.41
C ASN A 155 15.10 -17.90 17.67
N THR A 156 15.37 -19.07 17.10
CA THR A 156 14.33 -19.88 16.44
C THR A 156 13.27 -20.33 17.44
N LEU A 157 13.68 -20.76 18.64
CA LEU A 157 12.76 -21.10 19.74
C LEU A 157 11.89 -19.91 20.14
N GLY A 158 12.47 -18.72 20.29
CA GLY A 158 11.76 -17.47 20.54
C GLY A 158 10.66 -17.22 19.50
N ALA A 159 10.97 -17.33 18.23
CA ALA A 159 9.98 -17.17 17.17
C ALA A 159 8.88 -18.25 17.22
N LEU A 160 9.19 -19.51 17.56
CA LEU A 160 8.16 -20.54 17.71
C LEU A 160 7.23 -20.27 18.89
N LEU A 161 7.77 -19.84 20.03
CA LEU A 161 6.97 -19.44 21.20
C LEU A 161 6.09 -18.24 20.87
N GLY A 162 6.63 -17.25 20.15
CA GLY A 162 5.89 -16.07 19.70
C GLY A 162 4.75 -16.44 18.74
N TYR A 163 4.98 -17.40 17.84
CA TYR A 163 3.94 -17.95 16.98
C TYR A 163 2.84 -18.65 17.77
N GLY A 164 3.21 -19.45 18.77
CA GLY A 164 2.27 -20.07 19.71
C GLY A 164 1.43 -19.02 20.45
N ALA A 165 2.07 -17.96 20.94
CA ALA A 165 1.41 -16.83 21.58
C ALA A 165 0.43 -16.12 20.63
N ALA A 166 0.79 -15.95 19.36
CA ALA A 166 -0.13 -15.42 18.33
C ALA A 166 -1.36 -16.31 18.14
N LYS A 167 -1.21 -17.64 18.12
CA LYS A 167 -2.35 -18.57 18.00
C LYS A 167 -3.24 -18.58 19.24
N LEU A 168 -2.66 -18.45 20.43
CA LEU A 168 -3.44 -18.29 21.65
C LEU A 168 -4.19 -16.95 21.63
N PHE A 169 -3.51 -15.88 21.22
CA PHE A 169 -4.11 -14.56 21.09
C PHE A 169 -5.25 -14.53 20.06
N ASP A 170 -5.14 -15.26 18.95
CA ASP A 170 -6.22 -15.42 17.96
C ASP A 170 -7.50 -16.04 18.55
N ARG A 171 -7.39 -16.88 19.60
CA ARG A 171 -8.56 -17.44 20.30
C ARG A 171 -9.28 -16.40 21.16
N ILE A 172 -8.54 -15.45 21.72
CA ILE A 172 -9.07 -14.39 22.60
C ILE A 172 -9.56 -13.19 21.76
N VAL A 173 -8.81 -12.84 20.71
CA VAL A 173 -9.06 -11.69 19.84
C VAL A 173 -9.05 -12.14 18.37
N PRO A 174 -10.20 -12.65 17.87
CA PRO A 174 -10.30 -13.16 16.52
C PRO A 174 -9.87 -12.13 15.47
N PRO A 175 -9.01 -12.51 14.51
CA PRO A 175 -8.59 -11.60 13.47
C PRO A 175 -9.76 -11.23 12.56
N ARG A 176 -10.06 -9.94 12.44
CA ARG A 176 -11.16 -9.44 11.61
C ARG A 176 -10.91 -9.74 10.13
N THR A 177 -11.91 -10.29 9.44
CA THR A 177 -11.93 -10.43 7.98
C THR A 177 -12.27 -9.10 7.32
N TYR A 178 -11.53 -8.72 6.29
CA TYR A 178 -11.86 -7.55 5.47
C TYR A 178 -12.81 -7.99 4.36
N SER A 179 -13.95 -7.32 4.26
CA SER A 179 -14.94 -7.57 3.22
C SER A 179 -14.45 -6.92 1.92
N LEU A 180 -14.15 -7.73 0.90
CA LEU A 180 -13.80 -7.28 -0.46
C LEU A 180 -15.02 -6.83 -1.28
N THR A 181 -16.20 -6.76 -0.65
CA THR A 181 -17.46 -6.42 -1.31
C THR A 181 -17.42 -4.98 -1.82
N THR A 182 -17.78 -4.81 -3.09
CA THR A 182 -17.85 -3.50 -3.73
C THR A 182 -18.83 -2.59 -2.98
N VAL A 183 -18.37 -1.42 -2.56
CA VAL A 183 -19.18 -0.42 -1.86
C VAL A 183 -20.05 0.33 -2.87
N THR A 184 -21.37 0.19 -2.75
CA THR A 184 -22.37 0.87 -3.60
C THR A 184 -22.72 2.28 -3.11
N ARG A 185 -22.40 2.62 -1.85
CA ARG A 185 -22.61 3.96 -1.27
C ARG A 185 -21.31 4.54 -0.70
N PRO A 186 -20.33 4.90 -1.55
CA PRO A 186 -19.05 5.43 -1.09
C PRO A 186 -19.19 6.87 -0.57
N GLY A 187 -18.55 7.14 0.57
CA GLY A 187 -18.43 8.50 1.12
C GLY A 187 -17.49 9.40 0.31
N PHE A 188 -17.49 10.70 0.61
CA PHE A 188 -16.81 11.73 -0.19
C PHE A 188 -15.33 11.46 -0.45
N LEU A 189 -14.56 11.21 0.60
CA LEU A 189 -13.11 11.00 0.49
C LEU A 189 -12.77 9.82 -0.44
N ARG A 190 -13.55 8.74 -0.39
CA ARG A 190 -13.38 7.58 -1.28
C ARG A 190 -13.65 7.95 -2.74
N ARG A 191 -14.68 8.77 -3.01
CA ARG A 191 -14.98 9.29 -4.35
C ARG A 191 -13.87 10.21 -4.85
N CYS A 192 -13.33 11.09 -4.00
CA CYS A 192 -12.21 11.96 -4.37
C CYS A 192 -10.95 11.17 -4.74
N ILE A 193 -10.60 10.15 -3.95
CA ILE A 193 -9.41 9.33 -4.23
C ILE A 193 -9.61 8.50 -5.50
N THR A 194 -10.81 7.96 -5.70
CA THR A 194 -11.18 7.29 -6.96
C THR A 194 -11.01 8.23 -8.15
N TYR A 195 -11.57 9.44 -8.06
CA TYR A 195 -11.46 10.47 -9.09
C TYR A 195 -10.00 10.85 -9.39
N VAL A 196 -9.16 11.02 -8.37
CA VAL A 196 -7.73 11.33 -8.56
C VAL A 196 -7.01 10.18 -9.28
N ILE A 197 -7.27 8.92 -8.91
CA ILE A 197 -6.66 7.76 -9.57
C ILE A 197 -7.11 7.68 -11.03
N ASP A 198 -8.42 7.80 -11.27
CA ASP A 198 -8.99 7.73 -12.60
C ASP A 198 -8.46 8.86 -13.50
N LEU A 199 -8.44 10.10 -13.00
CA LEU A 199 -7.92 11.24 -13.75
C LEU A 199 -6.40 11.12 -13.99
N THR A 200 -5.65 10.57 -13.03
CA THR A 200 -4.23 10.26 -13.22
C THR A 200 -4.04 9.26 -14.36
N ALA A 201 -4.82 8.17 -14.38
CA ALA A 201 -4.76 7.19 -15.46
C ALA A 201 -5.12 7.80 -16.82
N VAL A 202 -6.17 8.63 -16.87
CA VAL A 202 -6.58 9.36 -18.08
C VAL A 202 -5.45 10.25 -18.58
N THR A 203 -4.83 11.06 -17.72
CA THR A 203 -3.77 12.01 -18.10
C THR A 203 -2.47 11.30 -18.52
N VAL A 204 -2.07 10.23 -17.81
CA VAL A 204 -0.88 9.42 -18.13
C VAL A 204 -1.00 8.72 -19.48
N VAL A 205 -2.22 8.43 -19.95
CA VAL A 205 -2.44 7.91 -21.30
C VAL A 205 -2.59 9.05 -22.32
N ALA A 206 -3.41 10.06 -22.03
CA ALA A 206 -3.72 11.13 -22.96
C ALA A 206 -2.49 11.97 -23.38
N MET A 207 -1.60 12.29 -22.43
CA MET A 207 -0.45 13.18 -22.67
C MET A 207 0.60 12.54 -23.60
N PRO A 208 1.10 11.31 -23.34
CA PRO A 208 2.00 10.64 -24.27
C PRO A 208 1.35 10.38 -25.63
N THR A 209 0.07 10.00 -25.67
CA THR A 209 -0.64 9.80 -26.94
C THR A 209 -0.73 11.10 -27.74
N ALA A 210 -1.03 12.23 -27.10
CA ALA A 210 -1.01 13.54 -27.76
C ALA A 210 0.37 13.84 -28.34
N MET A 211 1.42 13.65 -27.54
CA MET A 211 2.80 13.90 -27.96
C MET A 211 3.20 13.03 -29.16
N LEU A 212 2.87 11.74 -29.15
CA LEU A 212 3.14 10.83 -30.27
C LEU A 212 2.39 11.23 -31.54
N ILE A 213 1.11 11.61 -31.43
CA ILE A 213 0.32 12.10 -32.57
C ILE A 213 0.94 13.38 -33.14
N THR A 214 1.35 14.30 -32.28
CA THR A 214 2.00 15.54 -32.68
C THR A 214 3.34 15.28 -33.40
N ILE A 215 4.20 14.42 -32.86
CA ILE A 215 5.48 14.03 -33.50
C ILE A 215 5.24 13.36 -34.85
N ALA A 216 4.29 12.44 -34.94
CA ALA A 216 3.95 11.77 -36.19
C ALA A 216 3.42 12.76 -37.24
N TYR A 217 2.58 13.71 -36.84
CA TYR A 217 2.08 14.76 -37.72
C TYR A 217 3.19 15.68 -38.22
N ASP A 218 4.06 16.17 -37.33
CA ASP A 218 5.18 17.04 -37.69
C ASP A 218 6.15 16.33 -38.68
N SER A 219 6.46 15.07 -38.41
CA SER A 219 7.33 14.24 -39.28
C SER A 219 6.78 14.01 -40.70
N THR A 220 5.50 14.28 -40.94
CA THR A 220 4.83 14.03 -42.23
C THR A 220 4.40 15.30 -42.97
N VAL A 221 4.16 16.43 -42.28
CA VAL A 221 3.51 17.62 -42.85
C VAL A 221 4.37 18.90 -42.85
N VAL A 222 5.61 18.87 -42.32
CA VAL A 222 6.54 20.01 -42.26
C VAL A 222 5.90 21.25 -41.60
N ARG A 223 5.51 21.12 -40.32
CA ARG A 223 5.10 22.25 -39.48
C ARG A 223 5.40 21.91 -38.02
N ASP A 224 6.27 22.71 -37.38
CA ASP A 224 6.56 22.70 -35.94
C ASP A 224 5.28 22.94 -35.11
N MET A 225 4.45 21.90 -34.96
CA MET A 225 3.18 21.99 -34.25
C MET A 225 3.40 21.59 -32.80
N ALA A 226 3.17 22.51 -31.86
CA ALA A 226 3.19 22.17 -30.44
C ALA A 226 1.86 21.48 -30.02
N THR A 227 1.89 20.64 -28.98
CA THR A 227 0.69 19.94 -28.46
C THR A 227 -0.45 20.88 -28.05
N TRP A 228 -0.11 22.14 -27.72
CA TRP A 228 -1.03 23.20 -27.29
C TRP A 228 -1.51 24.12 -28.43
N GLN A 229 -1.04 23.92 -29.66
CA GLN A 229 -1.47 24.72 -30.81
C GLN A 229 -2.80 24.21 -31.37
N ALA A 230 -3.63 25.17 -31.79
CA ALA A 230 -4.92 24.90 -32.43
C ALA A 230 -4.72 24.18 -33.77
N ILE A 231 -5.53 23.15 -34.03
CA ILE A 231 -5.60 22.57 -35.37
C ILE A 231 -6.79 23.21 -36.09
N PRO A 232 -6.57 23.96 -37.19
CA PRO A 232 -7.64 24.65 -37.91
C PRO A 232 -8.78 23.71 -38.37
N ALA A 233 -8.47 22.44 -38.62
CA ALA A 233 -9.43 21.43 -39.03
C ALA A 233 -10.35 20.90 -37.91
N ILE A 234 -9.99 21.08 -36.63
CA ILE A 234 -10.75 20.55 -35.48
C ILE A 234 -11.84 21.54 -35.03
N GLY A 235 -11.67 22.83 -35.33
CA GLY A 235 -12.67 23.88 -35.08
C GLY A 235 -12.60 24.48 -33.67
N HIS A 236 -13.63 25.28 -33.34
CA HIS A 236 -13.73 26.03 -32.09
C HIS A 236 -14.90 25.53 -31.24
N MET A 237 -14.71 25.49 -29.92
CA MET A 237 -15.76 25.20 -28.95
C MET A 237 -15.92 26.38 -28.00
N PHE A 238 -17.11 26.99 -27.97
CA PHE A 238 -17.40 28.21 -27.18
C PHE A 238 -16.38 29.35 -27.36
N GLY A 239 -15.84 29.52 -28.57
CA GLY A 239 -14.84 30.54 -28.88
C GLY A 239 -13.40 30.18 -28.47
N HIS A 240 -13.16 28.96 -28.00
CA HIS A 240 -11.84 28.43 -27.69
C HIS A 240 -11.39 27.38 -28.71
N ASP A 241 -10.11 27.41 -29.07
CA ASP A 241 -9.51 26.43 -29.97
C ASP A 241 -9.40 25.06 -29.31
N VAL A 242 -9.85 24.04 -30.05
CA VAL A 242 -9.67 22.63 -29.68
C VAL A 242 -8.30 22.16 -30.18
N THR A 243 -7.53 21.58 -29.27
CA THR A 243 -6.15 21.10 -29.49
C THR A 243 -6.11 19.58 -29.55
N ILE A 244 -4.99 19.01 -30.04
CA ILE A 244 -4.75 17.54 -30.00
C ILE A 244 -4.91 17.02 -28.57
N ASN A 245 -4.36 17.75 -27.60
CA ASN A 245 -4.41 17.35 -26.20
C ASN A 245 -5.86 17.23 -25.68
N ASP A 246 -6.78 18.11 -26.10
CA ASP A 246 -8.18 17.97 -25.67
C ASP A 246 -8.84 16.73 -26.26
N LEU A 247 -8.53 16.42 -27.52
CA LEU A 247 -9.10 15.27 -28.20
C LEU A 247 -8.60 13.96 -27.58
N THR A 248 -7.29 13.83 -27.34
CA THR A 248 -6.73 12.64 -26.68
C THR A 248 -7.18 12.52 -25.23
N MET A 249 -7.33 13.65 -24.53
CA MET A 249 -7.92 13.69 -23.18
C MET A 249 -9.37 13.21 -23.22
N LEU A 250 -10.17 13.66 -24.19
CA LEU A 250 -11.58 13.27 -24.32
C LEU A 250 -11.70 11.78 -24.62
N ILE A 251 -10.92 11.27 -25.57
CA ILE A 251 -10.89 9.85 -25.91
C ILE A 251 -10.48 9.01 -24.69
N SER A 252 -9.40 9.40 -24.00
CA SER A 252 -8.92 8.69 -22.81
C SER A 252 -9.95 8.73 -21.68
N LEU A 253 -10.59 9.87 -21.46
CA LEU A 253 -11.68 10.03 -20.50
C LEU A 253 -12.85 9.10 -20.84
N LEU A 254 -13.28 9.04 -22.11
CA LEU A 254 -14.35 8.13 -22.53
C LEU A 254 -13.95 6.66 -22.35
N VAL A 255 -12.70 6.30 -22.62
CA VAL A 255 -12.23 4.92 -22.37
C VAL A 255 -12.30 4.58 -20.87
N PHE A 256 -11.69 5.38 -20.00
CA PHE A 256 -11.57 5.04 -18.58
C PHE A 256 -12.83 5.32 -17.76
N GLU A 257 -13.60 6.35 -18.09
CA GLU A 257 -14.79 6.79 -17.34
C GLU A 257 -16.11 6.31 -17.93
N LEU A 258 -16.15 5.88 -19.19
CA LEU A 258 -17.36 5.34 -19.82
C LEU A 258 -17.20 3.86 -20.19
N VAL A 259 -16.21 3.50 -21.01
CA VAL A 259 -16.07 2.12 -21.53
C VAL A 259 -15.70 1.13 -20.42
N VAL A 260 -14.66 1.42 -19.63
CA VAL A 260 -14.21 0.54 -18.54
C VAL A 260 -15.35 0.20 -17.55
N PRO A 261 -16.06 1.16 -16.94
CA PRO A 261 -17.14 0.84 -16.00
C PRO A 261 -18.33 0.15 -16.66
N LEU A 262 -18.63 0.42 -17.94
CA LEU A 262 -19.67 -0.32 -18.67
C LEU A 262 -19.36 -1.83 -18.72
N LEU A 263 -18.09 -2.18 -18.95
CA LEU A 263 -17.60 -3.56 -19.04
C LEU A 263 -17.39 -4.22 -17.66
N HIS A 264 -17.16 -3.44 -16.60
CA HIS A 264 -16.79 -3.93 -15.27
C HIS A 264 -17.85 -3.68 -14.17
N GLY A 265 -19.14 -3.67 -14.54
CA GLY A 265 -20.24 -3.55 -13.57
C GLY A 265 -20.22 -2.24 -12.76
N GLY A 266 -19.90 -1.13 -13.42
CA GLY A 266 -19.81 0.20 -12.82
C GLY A 266 -18.49 0.52 -12.11
N ARG A 267 -17.50 -0.36 -12.17
CA ARG A 267 -16.18 -0.11 -11.58
C ARG A 267 -15.28 0.59 -12.60
N THR A 268 -14.91 1.83 -12.33
CA THR A 268 -13.78 2.49 -13.01
C THR A 268 -12.45 1.86 -12.56
N LEU A 269 -11.31 2.26 -13.11
CA LEU A 269 -10.02 1.75 -12.62
C LEU A 269 -9.79 2.10 -11.14
N GLY A 270 -10.00 3.37 -10.80
CA GLY A 270 -10.01 3.89 -9.44
C GLY A 270 -11.09 3.23 -8.59
N GLY A 271 -12.28 2.96 -9.14
CA GLY A 271 -13.35 2.22 -8.48
C GLY A 271 -12.97 0.76 -8.20
N GLY A 272 -12.23 0.14 -9.11
CA GLY A 272 -11.57 -1.15 -8.94
C GLY A 272 -10.65 -1.16 -7.73
N PHE A 273 -9.70 -0.22 -7.72
CA PHE A 273 -8.69 0.01 -6.68
C PHE A 273 -9.31 0.32 -5.31
N THR A 274 -10.34 1.15 -5.29
CA THR A 274 -11.03 1.59 -4.06
C THR A 274 -12.21 0.70 -3.70
N HIS A 275 -12.45 -0.39 -4.42
CA HIS A 275 -13.60 -1.28 -4.24
C HIS A 275 -14.93 -0.50 -4.14
N MET A 276 -15.17 0.45 -5.04
CA MET A 276 -16.46 1.10 -5.21
C MET A 276 -16.96 0.97 -6.64
N THR A 277 -18.27 1.07 -6.80
CA THR A 277 -18.92 1.20 -8.10
C THR A 277 -19.51 2.60 -8.24
N CYS A 278 -19.48 3.15 -9.44
CA CYS A 278 -20.23 4.36 -9.76
C CYS A 278 -21.74 4.06 -9.87
N GLU A 279 -22.12 2.82 -10.17
CA GLU A 279 -23.52 2.38 -10.21
C GLU A 279 -24.05 2.16 -8.79
N THR A 280 -24.52 3.26 -8.17
CA THR A 280 -25.07 3.28 -6.81
C THR A 280 -26.38 2.50 -6.64
N ARG A 281 -27.10 2.28 -7.75
CA ARG A 281 -28.37 1.55 -7.84
C ARG A 281 -28.37 0.72 -9.12
N THR A 282 -29.10 -0.39 -9.11
CA THR A 282 -29.32 -1.24 -10.29
C THR A 282 -30.13 -0.49 -11.34
N ARG A 283 -29.63 -0.47 -12.58
CA ARG A 283 -30.26 0.18 -13.73
C ARG A 283 -30.12 -0.72 -14.95
N SER A 284 -31.18 -0.83 -15.75
CA SER A 284 -31.17 -1.59 -17.00
C SER A 284 -31.67 -0.75 -18.17
N GLY A 285 -31.33 -1.19 -19.40
CA GLY A 285 -31.75 -0.55 -20.65
C GLY A 285 -31.43 0.95 -20.72
N TRP A 286 -32.44 1.75 -21.10
CA TRP A 286 -32.30 3.20 -21.29
C TRP A 286 -31.94 3.95 -20.00
N ARG A 287 -32.32 3.45 -18.82
CA ARG A 287 -32.02 4.09 -17.53
C ARG A 287 -30.53 4.05 -17.23
N ARG A 288 -29.89 2.92 -17.56
CA ARG A 288 -28.44 2.75 -17.44
C ARG A 288 -27.72 3.65 -18.44
N ALA A 289 -28.20 3.73 -19.68
CA ALA A 289 -27.64 4.63 -20.69
C ALA A 289 -27.74 6.10 -20.27
N LEU A 290 -28.90 6.54 -19.75
CA LEU A 290 -29.09 7.90 -19.24
C LEU A 290 -28.16 8.23 -18.08
N PHE A 291 -27.98 7.29 -17.14
CA PHE A 291 -27.04 7.45 -16.03
C PHE A 291 -25.61 7.68 -16.52
N TYR A 292 -25.10 6.83 -17.43
CA TYR A 292 -23.76 7.00 -17.98
C TYR A 292 -23.62 8.28 -18.79
N ALA A 293 -24.63 8.63 -19.60
CA ALA A 293 -24.61 9.89 -20.36
C ALA A 293 -24.52 11.11 -19.43
N ALA A 294 -25.36 11.18 -18.39
CA ALA A 294 -25.35 12.27 -17.43
C ALA A 294 -24.04 12.32 -16.62
N ARG A 295 -23.52 11.17 -16.20
CA ARG A 295 -22.24 11.06 -15.50
C ARG A 295 -21.10 11.55 -16.39
N THR A 296 -21.00 11.04 -17.61
CA THR A 296 -19.97 11.45 -18.58
C THR A 296 -20.04 12.94 -18.88
N ALA A 297 -21.25 13.50 -19.05
CA ALA A 297 -21.43 14.95 -19.24
C ALA A 297 -20.86 15.76 -18.07
N VAL A 298 -21.11 15.33 -16.82
CA VAL A 298 -20.52 15.98 -15.64
C VAL A 298 -18.99 15.93 -15.69
N PHE A 299 -18.40 14.78 -15.99
CA PHE A 299 -16.94 14.65 -16.09
C PHE A 299 -16.36 15.52 -17.20
N VAL A 300 -16.99 15.56 -18.37
CA VAL A 300 -16.57 16.42 -19.49
C VAL A 300 -16.61 17.89 -19.09
N ILE A 301 -17.69 18.37 -18.44
CA ILE A 301 -17.77 19.76 -17.99
C ILE A 301 -16.66 20.09 -16.99
N VAL A 302 -16.38 19.20 -16.04
CA VAL A 302 -15.36 19.41 -15.00
C VAL A 302 -13.94 19.37 -15.57
N VAL A 303 -13.63 18.41 -16.44
CA VAL A 303 -12.28 18.22 -17.00
C VAL A 303 -11.96 19.28 -18.06
N PHE A 304 -12.93 19.64 -18.90
CA PHE A 304 -12.76 20.63 -19.97
C PHE A 304 -13.16 22.04 -19.55
N ALA A 305 -12.88 22.42 -18.29
CA ALA A 305 -13.22 23.73 -17.75
C ALA A 305 -12.56 24.91 -18.51
N ARG A 306 -11.48 24.65 -19.25
CA ARG A 306 -10.85 25.65 -20.14
C ARG A 306 -11.66 25.96 -21.40
N LEU A 307 -12.49 25.01 -21.86
CA LEU A 307 -13.28 25.11 -23.10
C LEU A 307 -14.73 25.49 -22.81
N ILE A 308 -15.26 25.06 -21.66
CA ILE A 308 -16.68 25.19 -21.34
C ILE A 308 -16.90 26.38 -20.41
N PRO A 309 -17.68 27.40 -20.83
CA PRO A 309 -17.97 28.55 -19.99
C PRO A 309 -18.72 28.12 -18.73
N LEU A 310 -18.45 28.79 -17.60
CA LEU A 310 -19.08 28.54 -16.30
C LEU A 310 -18.80 27.15 -15.70
N ALA A 311 -17.90 26.34 -16.26
CA ALA A 311 -17.56 25.01 -15.74
C ALA A 311 -17.11 25.03 -14.27
N CYS A 312 -16.35 26.06 -13.85
CA CYS A 312 -15.95 26.25 -12.46
C CYS A 312 -17.16 26.49 -11.53
N ILE A 313 -18.13 27.30 -11.98
CA ILE A 313 -19.38 27.57 -11.23
C ILE A 313 -20.21 26.28 -11.14
N PHE A 314 -20.31 25.53 -12.23
CA PHE A 314 -20.98 24.23 -12.24
C PHE A 314 -20.32 23.24 -11.26
N THR A 315 -18.99 23.17 -11.25
CA THR A 315 -18.22 22.32 -10.32
C THR A 315 -18.47 22.71 -8.87
N PHE A 316 -18.50 24.01 -8.57
CA PHE A 316 -18.83 24.52 -7.24
C PHE A 316 -20.27 24.19 -6.83
N ALA A 317 -21.23 24.33 -7.75
CA ALA A 317 -22.62 23.93 -7.51
C ALA A 317 -22.75 22.42 -7.21
N LEU A 318 -22.00 21.57 -7.90
CA LEU A 318 -21.94 20.13 -7.62
C LEU A 318 -21.39 19.84 -6.21
N LEU A 319 -20.37 20.57 -5.76
CA LEU A 319 -19.83 20.43 -4.40
C LEU A 319 -20.88 20.80 -3.35
N ILE A 320 -21.57 21.93 -3.52
CA ILE A 320 -22.68 22.34 -2.63
C ILE A 320 -23.78 21.27 -2.62
N PHE A 321 -24.19 20.80 -3.80
CA PHE A 321 -25.19 19.76 -3.93
C PHE A 321 -24.79 18.49 -3.17
N TYR A 322 -23.54 18.05 -3.32
CA TYR A 322 -23.03 16.88 -2.61
C TYR A 322 -23.01 17.11 -1.09
N VAL A 323 -22.61 18.29 -0.60
CA VAL A 323 -22.61 18.58 0.85
C VAL A 323 -23.99 18.41 1.45
N VAL A 324 -25.04 18.86 0.74
CA VAL A 324 -26.45 18.81 1.16
C VAL A 324 -27.06 17.42 0.99
N LYS A 325 -26.91 16.80 -0.19
CA LYS A 325 -27.60 15.54 -0.54
C LYS A 325 -26.79 14.28 -0.30
N LYS A 326 -25.48 14.39 -0.03
CA LYS A 326 -24.51 13.28 0.13
C LYS A 326 -24.46 12.31 -1.07
N GLN A 327 -24.92 12.75 -2.23
CA GLN A 327 -24.95 12.00 -3.49
C GLN A 327 -24.85 12.98 -4.67
N MET A 328 -24.50 12.48 -5.85
CA MET A 328 -24.38 13.31 -7.05
C MET A 328 -25.74 13.47 -7.75
N PRO A 329 -25.97 14.52 -8.57
CA PRO A 329 -27.24 14.70 -9.26
C PRO A 329 -27.64 13.51 -10.14
N TYR A 330 -26.67 12.91 -10.85
CA TYR A 330 -26.92 11.72 -11.67
C TYR A 330 -27.27 10.46 -10.85
N ASP A 331 -26.98 10.42 -9.55
CA ASP A 331 -27.40 9.31 -8.68
C ASP A 331 -28.92 9.28 -8.45
N LEU A 332 -29.61 10.43 -8.67
CA LEU A 332 -31.07 10.57 -8.54
C LEU A 332 -31.86 10.10 -9.77
N LEU A 333 -31.18 9.78 -10.87
CA LEU A 333 -31.83 9.32 -12.09
C LEU A 333 -32.57 7.99 -11.86
N PRO A 334 -33.66 7.73 -12.61
CA PRO A 334 -34.50 6.55 -12.45
C PRO A 334 -33.68 5.26 -12.36
N ALA A 335 -34.03 4.42 -11.40
CA ALA A 335 -33.42 3.12 -11.20
C ALA A 335 -34.46 2.01 -11.35
N ASP A 336 -34.00 0.78 -11.51
CA ASP A 336 -34.90 -0.37 -11.45
C ASP A 336 -35.44 -0.47 -10.03
N ASN A 337 -36.76 -0.64 -9.89
CA ASN A 337 -37.38 -0.73 -8.58
C ASN A 337 -36.70 -1.86 -7.81
N GLU A 338 -36.31 -1.62 -6.55
CA GLU A 338 -35.93 -2.71 -5.66
C GLU A 338 -37.11 -3.72 -5.67
N PRO A 339 -36.86 -5.05 -5.75
CA PRO A 339 -37.91 -5.98 -5.37
C PRO A 339 -38.33 -5.60 -3.95
N VAL A 340 -39.63 -5.37 -3.75
CA VAL A 340 -40.22 -5.25 -2.43
C VAL A 340 -39.86 -6.53 -1.69
N VAL A 341 -38.82 -6.49 -0.85
CA VAL A 341 -38.61 -7.52 0.15
C VAL A 341 -39.79 -7.32 1.10
N ALA A 342 -40.83 -8.13 0.92
CA ALA A 342 -41.94 -8.18 1.85
C ALA A 342 -41.34 -8.35 3.26
N ASP A 343 -41.60 -7.39 4.14
CA ASP A 343 -41.29 -7.51 5.55
C ASP A 343 -41.90 -8.82 6.06
N ALA A 344 -41.04 -9.83 6.25
CA ALA A 344 -41.42 -11.01 6.99
C ALA A 344 -41.63 -10.53 8.44
N PRO A 345 -42.83 -10.70 9.03
CA PRO A 345 -43.09 -10.22 10.36
C PRO A 345 -42.14 -10.93 11.32
N ILE A 346 -41.37 -10.14 12.07
CA ILE A 346 -40.60 -10.60 13.22
C ILE A 346 -41.64 -11.24 14.16
N ARG A 347 -41.63 -12.57 14.25
CA ARG A 347 -42.41 -13.28 15.26
C ARG A 347 -41.77 -13.03 16.64
N PRO A 348 -42.60 -12.90 17.69
CA PRO A 348 -42.24 -12.35 18.99
C PRO A 348 -41.16 -13.13 19.73
#